data_AF-A0A1M4TYG4-F1
#
_entry.id   AF-A0A1M4TYG4-F1
#
_cell.length_a   1.000
_cell.length_b   1.000
_cell.length_c   1.000
_cell.angle_alpha   90.00
_cell.angle_beta   90.00
_cell.angle_gamma   90.00
#
_symmetry.space_group_name_H-M   'P 1'
#
loop_
_entity.id
_entity.type
_entity.pdbx_description
1 polymer ?
#
loop_
_entity_poly.entity_id
_entity_poly.type
_entity_poly.pdbx_seq_one_letter_code
_entity_poly.pdbx_strand_id
1 'polypeptide(L)' 'MQMKPFTLELSEEILDDLFTRVKHSRLPDELDNAGWDYGVPPAYIKELIHY' A
#
# COMPACT_ATOMS: atom_id res chain seq x y z
N MET A 1 -25.38 29.14 -2.87
CA MET A 1 -24.26 28.20 -3.02
C MET A 1 -24.60 27.26 -4.17
N GLN A 2 -23.82 27.22 -5.25
CA GLN A 2 -24.01 26.24 -6.33
C GLN A 2 -23.09 25.04 -6.08
N MET A 3 -23.61 23.82 -6.23
CA MET A 3 -22.77 22.62 -6.29
C MET A 3 -22.05 22.59 -7.64
N LYS A 4 -20.75 22.37 -7.60
CA LYS A 4 -19.93 22.13 -8.79
C LYS A 4 -19.53 20.66 -8.84
N PRO A 5 -19.54 20.02 -10.02
CA PRO A 5 -19.01 18.68 -10.17
C PRO A 5 -17.50 18.68 -9.90
N PHE A 6 -17.02 17.55 -9.38
CA PHE A 6 -15.61 17.31 -9.11
C PHE A 6 -15.16 16.10 -9.93
N THR A 7 -14.06 16.26 -10.66
CA THR A 7 -13.37 15.17 -11.35
C THR A 7 -12.10 14.88 -10.57
N LEU A 8 -11.92 13.62 -10.17
CA LEU A 8 -10.66 13.16 -9.61
C LEU A 8 -9.69 12.91 -10.76
N GLU A 9 -8.61 13.68 -10.81
CA GLU A 9 -7.50 13.48 -11.74
C GLU A 9 -6.25 13.17 -10.94
N LEU A 10 -5.54 12.11 -11.33
CA LEU A 10 -4.26 11.72 -10.75
C LEU A 10 -3.20 11.87 -11.84
N SER A 11 -2.10 12.55 -11.54
CA SER A 11 -0.97 12.64 -12.46
C SER A 11 -0.24 11.29 -12.53
N GLU A 12 0.35 10.98 -13.69
CA GLU A 12 1.20 9.80 -13.84
C GLU A 12 2.39 9.82 -12.86
N GLU A 13 2.95 11.00 -12.59
CA GLU A 13 4.04 11.20 -11.62
C GLU A 13 3.69 10.67 -10.21
N ILE A 14 2.44 10.84 -9.76
CA ILE A 14 2.00 10.32 -8.46
C ILE A 14 1.94 8.79 -8.47
N LEU A 15 1.53 8.20 -9.60
CA LEU A 15 1.50 6.75 -9.75
C LEU A 15 2.92 6.18 -9.80
N ASP A 16 3.83 6.84 -10.52
CA ASP A 16 5.24 6.43 -10.61
C ASP A 16 5.95 6.47 -9.24
N ASP A 17 5.72 7.54 -8.47
CA ASP A 17 6.23 7.65 -7.09
C ASP A 17 5.65 6.56 -6.19
N LEU A 18 4.34 6.30 -6.29
CA LEU A 18 3.67 5.22 -5.54
C LEU A 18 4.30 3.85 -5.85
N PHE A 19 4.40 3.49 -7.12
CA PHE A 19 4.96 2.19 -7.52
C PHE A 19 6.43 2.06 -7.11
N THR A 20 7.20 3.14 -7.21
CA THR A 20 8.60 3.16 -6.76
C THR A 20 8.68 2.86 -5.27
N ARG A 21 7.87 3.52 -4.44
CA ARG A 21 7.85 3.29 -2.98
C ARG A 21 7.41 1.87 -2.63
N VAL A 22 6.34 1.39 -3.23
CA VAL A 22 5.82 0.03 -3.01
C VAL A 22 6.89 -1.01 -3.34
N LYS A 23 7.55 -0.88 -4.50
CA LYS A 23 8.62 -1.79 -4.96
C LYS A 23 9.85 -1.79 -4.04
N HIS A 24 10.17 -0.65 -3.45
CA HIS A 24 11.32 -0.49 -2.54
C HIS A 24 10.96 -0.68 -1.06
N SER A 25 9.78 -1.25 -0.76
CA SER A 25 9.35 -1.52 0.61
C SER A 25 10.28 -2.52 1.31
N ARG A 26 10.75 -2.14 2.49
CA ARG A 26 11.45 -3.06 3.40
C ARG A 26 10.46 -3.56 4.45
N LEU A 27 10.15 -4.85 4.40
CA LEU A 27 9.24 -5.48 5.36
C LEU A 27 9.98 -5.87 6.65
N PRO A 28 9.32 -5.75 7.81
CA PRO A 28 9.88 -6.22 9.07
C PRO A 28 9.88 -7.76 9.14
N ASP A 29 10.67 -8.30 10.05
CA ASP A 29 10.60 -9.70 10.44
C ASP A 29 9.32 -9.96 11.27
N GLU A 30 8.89 -11.22 11.35
CA GLU A 30 7.77 -11.66 12.19
C GLU A 30 8.22 -12.68 13.24
N LEU A 31 7.49 -12.76 14.35
CA LEU A 31 7.66 -13.82 15.33
C LEU A 31 7.07 -15.13 14.79
N ASP A 32 7.73 -16.25 15.08
CA ASP A 32 7.26 -17.57 14.66
C ASP A 32 5.83 -17.84 15.14
N ASN A 33 4.97 -18.28 14.23
CA ASN A 33 3.57 -18.62 14.48
C ASN A 33 2.69 -17.49 15.07
N ALA A 34 3.11 -16.22 14.94
CA ALA A 34 2.34 -15.09 15.48
C ALA A 34 1.00 -14.86 14.77
N GLY A 35 0.87 -15.26 13.50
CA GLY A 35 -0.34 -15.03 12.72
C GLY A 35 -0.77 -13.56 12.78
N TRP A 36 -2.01 -13.32 13.22
CA TRP A 36 -2.59 -11.97 13.33
C TRP A 36 -2.57 -11.40 14.76
N ASP A 37 -2.00 -12.11 15.73
CA ASP A 37 -2.09 -11.76 17.16
C ASP A 37 -1.40 -10.43 17.49
N TYR A 38 -0.49 -9.98 16.63
CA TYR A 38 0.30 -8.74 16.77
C TYR A 38 0.10 -7.74 15.62
N GLY A 39 -0.98 -7.91 14.84
CA GLY A 39 -1.30 -7.03 13.71
C GLY A 39 -1.15 -7.75 12.37
N VAL A 40 -0.91 -6.97 11.31
CA VAL A 40 -0.90 -7.50 9.94
C VAL A 40 0.35 -8.34 9.70
N PRO A 41 0.23 -9.61 9.26
CA PRO A 41 1.39 -10.44 8.97
C PRO A 41 2.19 -9.88 7.78
N PRO A 42 3.53 -9.79 7.88
CA PRO A 42 4.39 -9.45 6.75
C PRO A 42 4.15 -10.33 5.52
N ALA A 43 3.83 -11.61 5.69
CA ALA A 43 3.46 -12.50 4.59
C ALA A 43 2.25 -11.99 3.78
N TYR A 44 1.20 -11.52 4.46
CA TYR A 44 0.01 -10.97 3.79
C TYR A 44 0.34 -9.66 3.05
N ILE A 45 1.17 -8.79 3.64
CA ILE A 45 1.62 -7.56 2.96
C ILE A 45 2.44 -7.88 1.70
N LYS A 46 3.26 -8.93 1.70
CA LYS A 46 4.00 -9.37 0.50
C LYS A 46 3.05 -9.73 -0.64
N GLU A 47 1.98 -10.45 -0.35
CA GLU A 47 0.97 -10.80 -1.37
C GLU A 47 0.30 -9.54 -1.92
N LEU A 48 -0.07 -8.59 -1.06
CA LEU A 48 -0.68 -7.33 -1.47
C LEU A 48 0.25 -6.43 -2.29
N ILE A 49 1.56 -6.43 -2.00
CA ILE A 49 2.54 -5.67 -2.79
C ILE A 49 2.69 -6.25 -4.21
N HIS A 50 2.44 -7.54 -4.40
CA HIS A 50 2.58 -8.23 -5.68
C HIS A 50 1.29 -8.31 -6.51
N TYR A 51 0.13 -7.99 -5.94
CA TYR A 51 -1.17 -7.99 -6.62
C TYR A 51 -1.28 -6.85 -7.64
#